data_AF-A0A158IL91-F1
#
_entry.id   AF-A0A158IL91-F1
#
_cell.length_a   1.000
_cell.length_b   1.000
_cell.length_c   1.000
_cell.angle_alpha   90.00
_cell.angle_beta   90.00
_cell.angle_gamma   90.00
#
_symmetry.space_group_name_H-M   'P 1'
#
loop_
_entity.id
_entity.type
_entity.pdbx_description
1 polymer ?
#
loop_
_entity_poly.entity_id
_entity_poly.type
_entity_poly.pdbx_seq_one_letter_code
_entity_poly.pdbx_strand_id
1 'polypeptide(L)'
;MFFDRASGGVMTGEAPRIHRLQLMLAGPCLTDNADAREELKRAIRELGMTVSGEGAASLSARITDADFQKLFPAASCTADSLPVPDRLKPHVSSICEAPRHISFE
;
A
#
# COMPACT_ATOMS: atom_id res chain seq x y z
N MET A 1 -47.38 25.28 5.70
CA MET A 1 -47.23 23.97 6.38
C MET A 1 -47.60 22.96 5.33
N PHE A 2 -46.70 22.20 4.71
CA PHE A 2 -45.89 21.13 5.30
C PHE A 2 -44.50 21.07 4.63
N PHE A 3 -43.47 20.88 5.44
CA PHE A 3 -42.12 20.57 4.98
C PHE A 3 -42.01 19.06 4.82
N ASP A 4 -41.82 18.57 3.60
CA ASP A 4 -41.41 17.18 3.39
C ASP A 4 -39.88 17.16 3.24
N ARG A 5 -39.23 16.92 4.38
CA ARG A 5 -37.78 16.75 4.50
C ARG A 5 -37.44 15.32 4.10
N ALA A 6 -37.38 15.09 2.79
CA ALA A 6 -36.85 13.84 2.24
C ALA A 6 -35.36 13.74 2.58
N SER A 7 -35.10 12.95 3.61
CA SER A 7 -33.88 12.19 3.89
C SER A 7 -32.75 12.36 2.88
N GLY A 8 -31.85 13.29 3.19
CA GLY A 8 -30.50 13.29 2.63
C GLY A 8 -29.79 12.02 3.09
N GLY A 9 -29.92 10.96 2.31
CA GLY A 9 -28.96 9.86 2.33
C GLY A 9 -27.63 10.44 1.90
N VAL A 10 -26.77 10.74 2.87
CA VAL A 10 -25.36 11.04 2.62
C VAL A 10 -24.76 9.81 1.98
N MET A 11 -24.76 9.78 0.64
CA MET A 11 -23.79 9.01 -0.10
C MET A 11 -22.44 9.63 0.23
N THR A 12 -21.85 9.24 1.37
CA THR A 12 -20.45 9.49 1.64
C THR A 12 -19.70 8.67 0.61
N GLY A 13 -19.48 9.27 -0.57
CA GLY A 13 -18.41 8.90 -1.47
C GLY A 13 -17.09 9.17 -0.77
N GLU A 14 -16.81 8.44 0.32
CA GLU A 14 -15.50 8.36 0.90
C GLU A 14 -14.61 7.86 -0.22
N ALA A 15 -13.76 8.77 -0.73
CA ALA A 15 -12.72 8.38 -1.66
C ALA A 15 -12.02 7.15 -1.06
N PRO A 16 -11.81 6.07 -1.84
CA PRO A 16 -11.28 4.83 -1.31
C PRO A 16 -10.02 5.16 -0.52
N ARG A 17 -9.98 4.73 0.75
CA ARG A 17 -8.80 4.94 1.58
C ARG A 17 -7.64 4.23 0.89
N ILE A 18 -6.59 4.99 0.57
CA ILE A 18 -5.39 4.45 -0.06
C ILE A 18 -4.31 4.38 1.01
N HIS A 19 -3.75 3.20 1.20
CA HIS A 19 -2.56 2.99 2.02
C HIS A 19 -1.33 3.14 1.15
N ARG A 20 -0.33 3.88 1.65
CA ARG A 20 0.97 4.00 1.00
C ARG A 20 1.93 3.06 1.72
N LEU A 21 2.47 2.11 0.97
CA LEU A 21 3.42 1.14 1.48
C LEU A 21 4.82 1.48 0.96
N GLN A 22 5.81 1.30 1.83
CA GLN A 22 7.21 1.34 1.48
C GLN A 22 7.78 -0.07 1.64
N LEU A 23 8.15 -0.68 0.51
CA LEU A 23 8.77 -1.99 0.44
C LEU A 23 10.28 -1.81 0.43
N MET A 24 10.97 -2.34 1.42
CA MET A 24 12.43 -2.33 1.49
C MET A 24 12.96 -3.47 0.61
N LEU A 25 13.76 -3.11 -0.39
CA LEU A 25 14.30 -4.06 -1.35
C LEU A 25 15.35 -4.95 -0.67
N ALA A 26 15.45 -6.18 -1.13
CA ALA A 26 16.42 -7.17 -0.68
C ALA A 26 17.12 -7.86 -1.86
N GLY A 27 18.29 -8.42 -1.58
CA GLY A 27 19.03 -9.25 -2.52
C GLY A 27 19.29 -8.57 -3.87
N PRO A 28 18.94 -9.20 -5.01
CA PRO A 28 19.27 -8.68 -6.35
C PRO A 28 18.57 -7.36 -6.69
N CYS A 29 17.48 -7.01 -6.00
CA CYS A 29 16.78 -5.75 -6.21
C CYS A 29 17.55 -4.53 -5.67
N LEU A 30 18.55 -4.73 -4.80
CA LEU A 30 19.45 -3.67 -4.30
C LEU A 30 20.57 -3.34 -5.29
N THR A 31 20.90 -4.24 -6.21
CA THR A 31 22.06 -4.13 -7.11
C THR A 31 21.68 -3.68 -8.52
N ASP A 32 20.59 -2.92 -8.68
CA ASP A 32 20.09 -2.43 -9.98
C ASP A 32 19.78 -3.55 -11.00
N ASN A 33 19.44 -4.76 -10.55
CA ASN A 33 18.99 -5.82 -11.45
C ASN A 33 17.58 -5.49 -11.97
N ALA A 34 17.51 -5.09 -13.25
CA ALA A 34 16.27 -4.67 -13.90
C ALA A 34 15.23 -5.79 -13.97
N ASP A 35 15.64 -7.03 -14.27
CA ASP A 35 14.73 -8.19 -14.33
C ASP A 35 14.09 -8.46 -12.96
N ALA A 36 14.90 -8.49 -11.90
CA ALA A 36 14.39 -8.70 -10.54
C ALA A 36 13.43 -7.57 -10.10
N ARG A 37 13.67 -6.34 -10.56
CA ARG A 37 12.76 -5.20 -10.31
C ARG A 37 11.46 -5.34 -11.07
N GLU A 38 11.48 -5.75 -12.33
CA GLU A 38 10.26 -5.97 -13.10
C GLU A 38 9.44 -7.15 -12.55
N GLU A 39 10.09 -8.23 -12.12
CA GLU A 39 9.44 -9.34 -11.40
C GLU A 39 8.77 -8.85 -10.11
N LEU A 40 9.46 -8.04 -9.32
CA LEU A 40 8.90 -7.43 -8.12
C LEU A 40 7.68 -6.56 -8.44
N LYS A 41 7.76 -5.68 -9.46
CA LYS A 41 6.63 -4.84 -9.89
C LYS A 41 5.44 -5.68 -10.34
N ARG A 42 5.69 -6.79 -11.04
CA ARG A 42 4.66 -7.74 -11.45
C ARG A 42 3.99 -8.37 -10.23
N ALA A 43 4.76 -8.87 -9.28
CA ALA A 43 4.23 -9.44 -8.04
C ALA A 43 3.40 -8.42 -7.24
N ILE A 44 3.86 -7.16 -7.17
CA ILE A 44 3.11 -6.06 -6.55
C ILE A 44 1.76 -5.83 -7.25
N ARG A 45 1.74 -5.79 -8.58
CA ARG A 45 0.49 -5.63 -9.36
C ARG A 45 -0.46 -6.81 -9.19
N GLU A 46 0.06 -8.03 -9.13
CA GLU A 46 -0.74 -9.24 -8.87
C GLU A 46 -1.40 -9.21 -7.49
N LEU A 47 -0.78 -8.52 -6.53
CA LEU A 47 -1.33 -8.31 -5.18
C LEU A 47 -2.33 -7.13 -5.11
N GLY A 48 -2.69 -6.52 -6.25
CA GLY A 48 -3.60 -5.36 -6.29
C GLY A 48 -2.95 -4.05 -5.85
N MET A 49 -1.61 -4.01 -5.75
CA MET A 49 -0.87 -2.80 -5.43
C MET A 49 -0.43 -2.07 -6.70
N THR A 50 -0.34 -0.74 -6.62
CA THR A 50 0.17 0.13 -7.68
C THR A 50 1.48 0.78 -7.27
N VAL A 51 2.54 0.58 -8.06
CA VAL A 51 3.82 1.25 -7.83
C VAL A 51 3.66 2.75 -8.03
N SER A 52 4.10 3.54 -7.04
CA SER A 52 3.99 5.00 -7.03
C SER A 52 5.34 5.71 -6.97
N GLY A 53 6.42 4.98 -6.69
CA GLY A 53 7.78 5.53 -6.70
C GLY A 53 8.82 4.43 -6.56
N GLU A 54 9.97 4.63 -7.17
CA GLU A 54 11.10 3.71 -7.14
C GLU A 54 12.30 4.44 -6.54
N GLY A 55 12.77 4.00 -5.38
CA GLY A 55 14.02 4.44 -4.77
C GLY A 55 15.14 3.44 -5.06
N ALA A 56 16.38 3.77 -4.71
CA ALA A 56 17.52 2.86 -4.91
C ALA A 56 17.38 1.56 -4.10
N ALA A 57 16.97 1.67 -2.83
CA ALA A 57 16.84 0.54 -1.89
C ALA A 57 15.40 0.30 -1.41
N SER A 58 14.42 1.02 -1.98
CA SER A 58 13.01 0.90 -1.59
C SER A 58 12.09 1.11 -2.78
N LEU A 59 10.87 0.60 -2.67
CA LEU A 59 9.82 0.79 -3.65
C LEU A 59 8.55 1.25 -2.93
N SER A 60 8.01 2.39 -3.37
CA SER A 60 6.75 2.92 -2.87
C SER A 60 5.59 2.33 -3.66
N ALA A 61 4.65 1.70 -2.98
CA ALA A 61 3.42 1.20 -3.57
C ALA A 61 2.19 1.83 -2.90
N ARG A 62 1.06 1.82 -3.60
CA ARG A 62 -0.24 2.24 -3.10
C ARG A 62 -1.20 1.06 -3.23
N ILE A 63 -2.04 0.88 -2.23
CA ILE A 63 -3.04 -0.19 -2.21
C ILE A 63 -4.34 0.37 -1.65
N THR A 64 -5.47 -0.12 -2.16
CA THR A 64 -6.78 0.23 -1.62
C THR A 64 -6.94 -0.38 -0.22
N ASP A 65 -7.73 0.25 0.65
CA ASP A 65 -8.05 -0.31 1.96
C ASP A 65 -8.66 -1.72 1.87
N ALA A 66 -9.52 -1.95 0.87
CA ALA A 66 -10.12 -3.27 0.64
C ALA A 66 -9.07 -4.36 0.34
N ASP A 67 -8.05 -4.06 -0.46
CA ASP A 67 -7.00 -5.03 -0.77
C ASP A 67 -5.93 -5.07 0.35
N PHE A 68 -5.69 -3.96 1.04
CA PHE A 68 -4.84 -3.90 2.22
C PHE A 68 -5.35 -4.82 3.32
N GLN A 69 -6.64 -4.76 3.64
CA GLN A 69 -7.26 -5.63 4.64
C GLN A 69 -7.23 -7.12 4.24
N LYS A 70 -7.25 -7.44 2.93
CA LYS A 70 -7.10 -8.83 2.47
C LYS A 70 -5.67 -9.35 2.63
N LEU A 71 -4.67 -8.51 2.37
CA LEU A 71 -3.26 -8.91 2.45
C LEU A 71 -2.71 -8.84 3.87
N PHE A 72 -3.20 -7.88 4.65
CA PHE A 72 -2.75 -7.59 6.00
C PHE A 72 -3.93 -7.59 6.99
N PRO A 73 -4.72 -8.68 7.08
CA PRO A 73 -5.91 -8.72 7.95
C PRO A 73 -5.58 -8.58 9.43
N ALA A 74 -4.33 -8.91 9.82
CA ALA A 74 -3.82 -8.80 11.19
C ALA A 74 -3.02 -7.51 11.42
N ALA A 75 -2.79 -6.69 10.39
CA ALA A 75 -2.10 -5.42 10.57
C ALA A 75 -3.06 -4.42 11.21
N SER A 76 -2.95 -4.28 12.53
CA SER A 76 -3.48 -3.11 13.21
C SER A 76 -2.70 -1.89 12.72
N CYS A 77 -3.36 -0.75 12.50
CA CYS A 77 -2.80 0.51 11.98
C CYS A 77 -1.63 1.11 12.81
N THR A 78 -1.11 0.37 13.79
CA THR A 78 -0.04 0.74 14.72
C THR A 78 1.22 -0.13 14.57
N ALA A 79 1.22 -1.12 13.67
CA ALA A 79 2.40 -1.96 13.46
C ALA A 79 3.42 -1.24 12.57
N ASP A 80 4.62 -0.97 13.10
CA ASP A 80 5.73 -0.35 12.35
C ASP A 80 6.20 -1.17 11.13
N SER A 81 5.84 -2.46 11.08
CA SER A 81 6.18 -3.37 9.98
C SER A 81 5.01 -4.32 9.67
N LEU A 82 4.75 -4.48 8.38
CA LEU A 82 3.74 -5.36 7.81
C LEU A 82 4.39 -6.70 7.40
N PRO A 83 3.67 -7.82 7.54
CA PRO A 83 4.19 -9.12 7.15
C PRO A 83 4.45 -9.16 5.64
N VAL A 84 5.65 -9.57 5.22
CA VAL A 84 5.99 -9.67 3.80
C VAL A 84 5.27 -10.88 3.17
N PRO A 85 4.40 -10.68 2.15
CA PRO A 85 3.78 -11.78 1.43
C PRO A 85 4.81 -12.71 0.80
N ASP A 86 4.55 -14.02 0.74
CA ASP A 86 5.50 -15.02 0.22
C ASP A 86 6.02 -14.71 -1.20
N ARG A 87 5.17 -14.12 -2.04
CA ARG A 87 5.51 -13.64 -3.39
C ARG A 87 6.61 -12.58 -3.39
N LEU A 88 6.71 -11.80 -2.32
CA LEU A 88 7.62 -10.66 -2.18
C LEU A 88 8.87 -11.00 -1.36
N LYS A 89 8.83 -12.04 -0.51
CA LYS A 89 9.97 -12.47 0.33
C LYS A 89 11.33 -12.61 -0.39
N PRO A 90 11.44 -13.10 -1.63
CA PRO A 90 12.74 -13.17 -2.30
C PRO A 90 13.33 -11.81 -2.71
N HIS A 91 12.50 -10.77 -2.79
CA HIS A 91 12.86 -9.44 -3.32
C HIS A 91 12.69 -8.30 -2.30
N VAL A 92 11.97 -8.57 -1.20
CA VAL A 92 11.56 -7.58 -0.19
C VAL A 92 11.92 -8.11 1.18
N SER A 93 12.70 -7.33 1.93
CA SER A 93 13.10 -7.67 3.30
C SER A 93 12.05 -7.26 4.32
N SER A 94 11.40 -6.12 4.10
CA SER A 94 10.39 -5.58 5.01
C SER A 94 9.40 -4.70 4.26
N ILE A 95 8.18 -4.63 4.76
CA ILE A 95 7.16 -3.70 4.29
C ILE A 95 6.78 -2.81 5.47
N CYS A 96 6.76 -1.50 5.27
CA CYS A 96 6.27 -0.54 6.23
C CYS A 96 5.12 0.25 5.63
N GLU A 97 4.12 0.59 6.43
CA GLU A 97 3.18 1.63 6.02
C GLU A 97 3.90 2.98 6.14
N ALA A 98 3.95 3.73 5.04
CA ALA A 98 4.53 5.05 5.08
C ALA A 98 3.60 5.95 5.91
N PRO A 99 4.10 6.59 6.99
CA PRO A 99 3.27 7.44 7.82
C PRO A 99 2.64 8.52 6.94
N ARG A 100 1.33 8.74 7.13
CA ARG A 100 0.68 9.93 6.58
C ARG A 100 1.45 11.10 7.16
N HIS A 101 2.19 11.83 6.32
CA HIS A 101 2.93 13.01 6.77
C HIS A 101 1.98 13.85 7.61
N ILE A 102 2.26 13.89 8.92
CA ILE A 102 1.86 15.01 9.75
C ILE A 102 2.64 16.17 9.14
N SER A 103 1.96 16.96 8.30
CA SER A 103 2.46 18.27 7.92
C SER A 103 2.71 19.00 9.23
N PHE A 104 3.98 19.25 9.56
CA PHE A 104 4.30 20.27 10.53
C PHE A 104 4.08 21.60 9.82
N GLU A 105 3.00 22.30 10.19
CA GLU A 105 2.82 23.73 9.90
C GLU A 105 3.91 24.57 10.58
#